data_AF-A0A973EM93-F1
#
_entry.id   AF-A0A973EM93-F1
#
_cell.length_a   1.000
_cell.length_b   1.000
_cell.length_c   1.000
_cell.angle_alpha   90.00
_cell.angle_beta   90.00
_cell.angle_gamma   90.00
#
_symmetry.space_group_name_H-M   'P 1'
#
loop_
_entity.id
_entity.type
_entity.pdbx_description
1 polymer ?
#
loop_
_entity_poly.entity_id
_entity_poly.type
_entity_poly.pdbx_seq_one_letter_code
_entity_poly.pdbx_strand_id
1 'polypeptide(L)' 'MEKQHLNRIKEVFKTYPQEDKIILVSDGHVFLMNAQSLAIDHARRNGLEYKIIHRNEISSEKDEEQTEKKTKK' A
#
# COMPACT_ATOMS: atom_id res chain seq x y z
N MET A 1 8.52 11.00 10.02
CA MET A 1 8.32 9.59 10.44
C MET A 1 8.31 8.66 9.21
N GLU A 2 9.26 8.82 8.26
CA GLU A 2 9.20 8.13 6.96
C GLU A 2 10.10 6.89 6.84
N LYS A 3 11.13 6.75 7.68
CA LYS A 3 12.12 5.66 7.53
C LYS A 3 11.61 4.26 7.93
N GLN A 4 10.56 4.16 8.74
CA GLN A 4 10.07 2.85 9.22
C GLN A 4 9.25 2.08 8.17
N HIS A 5 8.53 2.79 7.30
CA HIS A 5 7.66 2.16 6.30
C HIS A 5 8.47 1.44 5.21
N LEU A 6 9.57 2.05 4.74
CA LEU A 6 10.44 1.47 3.71
C LEU A 6 11.05 0.13 4.11
N ASN A 7 11.47 -0.01 5.37
CA ASN A 7 12.07 -1.26 5.83
C ASN A 7 11.04 -2.38 5.92
N ARG A 8 9.84 -2.06 6.43
CA ARG A 8 8.70 -2.99 6.48
C ARG A 8 8.31 -3.48 5.09
N ILE A 9 8.23 -2.56 4.13
CA ILE A 9 7.91 -2.86 2.74
C ILE A 9 8.96 -3.81 2.13
N LYS A 10 10.25 -3.52 2.30
CA LYS A 10 11.34 -4.39 1.82
C LYS A 10 11.29 -5.78 2.45
N GLU A 11 10.98 -5.87 3.74
CA GLU A 11 10.80 -7.15 4.42
C GLU A 11 9.61 -7.93 3.86
N VAL A 12 8.48 -7.28 3.59
CA VAL A 12 7.30 -7.92 2.98
C VAL A 12 7.64 -8.46 1.59
N PHE A 13 8.30 -7.68 0.73
CA PHE A 13 8.73 -8.18 -0.58
C PHE A 13 9.78 -9.30 -0.51
N LYS A 14 10.59 -9.34 0.56
CA LYS A 14 11.55 -10.43 0.80
C LYS A 14 10.84 -11.71 1.25
N THR A 15 9.82 -11.60 2.09
CA THR A 15 9.00 -12.72 2.56
C THR A 15 8.05 -13.23 1.47
N TYR A 16 7.52 -12.33 0.64
CA TYR A 16 6.59 -12.61 -0.44
C TYR A 16 7.18 -12.18 -1.80
N PRO A 17 8.20 -12.89 -2.31
CA PRO A 17 8.90 -12.52 -3.55
C PRO A 17 8.03 -12.65 -4.81
N GLN A 18 6.90 -13.35 -4.69
CA GLN A 18 5.90 -13.57 -5.73
C GLN A 18 4.90 -12.41 -5.85
N GLU A 19 4.78 -11.57 -4.83
CA GLU A 19 3.93 -10.38 -4.90
C GLU A 19 4.71 -9.24 -5.56
N ASP A 20 4.15 -8.72 -6.66
CA ASP A 20 4.73 -7.60 -7.38
C ASP A 20 4.22 -6.24 -6.86
N LYS A 21 3.10 -6.26 -6.14
CA LYS A 21 2.39 -5.09 -5.61
C LYS A 21 1.93 -5.33 -4.18
N ILE A 22 1.98 -4.31 -3.36
CA ILE A 22 1.41 -4.29 -2.00
C ILE A 22 0.65 -3.00 -1.79
N ILE A 23 -0.15 -2.94 -0.73
CA ILE A 23 -0.95 -1.77 -0.37
C ILE A 23 -0.47 -1.28 0.99
N LEU A 24 0.09 -0.07 1.03
CA LEU A 24 0.49 0.62 2.25
C LEU A 24 -0.62 1.58 2.66
N VAL A 25 -1.16 1.42 3.86
CA VAL A 25 -2.08 2.38 4.47
C VAL A 25 -1.26 3.43 5.22
N SER A 26 -1.70 4.70 5.25
CA SER A 26 -1.01 5.81 5.94
C SER A 26 -0.75 5.58 7.43
N ASP A 27 -1.48 4.65 8.04
CA ASP A 27 -1.29 4.20 9.43
C ASP A 27 -0.08 3.23 9.60
N GLY A 28 0.60 2.89 8.50
CA GLY A 28 1.79 2.04 8.49
C GLY A 28 1.51 0.54 8.31
N HIS A 29 0.23 0.18 8.16
CA HIS A 29 -0.18 -1.18 7.82
C HIS A 29 0.11 -1.51 6.36
N VAL A 30 0.68 -2.69 6.12
CA VAL A 30 0.94 -3.23 4.78
C VAL A 30 0.03 -4.42 4.52
N PHE A 31 -0.69 -4.37 3.41
CA PHE A 31 -1.56 -5.42 2.93
C PHE A 31 -1.06 -5.97 1.60
N LEU A 32 -1.24 -7.26 1.37
CA LEU A 32 -0.96 -7.89 0.08
C LEU A 32 -2.05 -7.53 -0.94
N MET A 33 -1.78 -7.69 -2.23
CA MET A 33 -2.78 -7.35 -3.25
C MET A 33 -4.02 -8.24 -3.16
N ASN A 34 -3.84 -9.51 -2.76
CA ASN A 34 -4.95 -10.42 -2.46
C ASN A 34 -5.87 -9.92 -1.32
N ALA A 35 -5.36 -9.03 -0.45
CA ALA A 35 -6.10 -8.42 0.65
C ALA A 35 -6.56 -6.98 0.32
N GLN A 36 -6.61 -6.59 -0.95
CA GLN A 36 -7.01 -5.23 -1.37
C GLN A 36 -8.37 -4.81 -0.81
N SER A 37 -9.37 -5.69 -0.87
CA SER A 37 -10.70 -5.38 -0.34
C SER A 37 -10.67 -5.09 1.17
N LEU A 38 -9.82 -5.80 1.93
CA LEU A 38 -9.63 -5.56 3.37
C LEU A 38 -8.88 -4.25 3.62
N ALA A 39 -7.86 -3.95 2.82
CA ALA A 39 -7.10 -2.72 2.93
C ALA A 39 -7.99 -1.49 2.67
N ILE A 40 -8.84 -1.55 1.65
CA ILE A 40 -9.79 -0.49 1.30
C ILE A 40 -10.85 -0.34 2.40
N ASP A 41 -11.44 -1.43 2.89
CA ASP A 41 -12.43 -1.38 3.97
C ASP A 41 -11.81 -0.80 5.26
N HIS A 42 -10.60 -1.23 5.62
CA HIS A 42 -9.86 -0.70 6.77
C HIS A 42 -9.57 0.80 6.60
N ALA A 43 -9.04 1.21 5.44
CA ALA A 43 -8.75 2.61 5.16
C ALA A 43 -10.02 3.45 5.22
N ARG A 44 -11.12 2.97 4.61
CA ARG A 44 -12.41 3.67 4.59
C ARG A 44 -13.04 3.80 5.97
N ARG A 45 -13.00 2.77 6.81
CA ARG A 45 -13.56 2.81 8.17
C ARG A 45 -12.81 3.76 9.09
N ASN A 46 -11.50 3.85 8.91
CA ASN A 46 -10.65 4.70 9.73
C ASN A 46 -10.43 6.11 9.11
N GLY A 47 -10.94 6.38 7.90
CA GLY A 47 -10.69 7.63 7.19
C GLY A 47 -9.22 7.80 6.78
N LEU A 48 -8.50 6.71 6.59
CA LEU A 48 -7.09 6.68 6.20
C LEU A 48 -6.95 6.61 4.68
N GLU A 49 -5.82 7.09 4.19
CA GLU A 49 -5.42 6.92 2.80
C GLU A 49 -4.60 5.63 2.64
N TYR A 50 -4.69 5.03 1.46
CA TYR A 50 -3.86 3.88 1.08
C TYR A 50 -3.17 4.16 -0.24
N LYS A 51 -1.97 3.62 -0.39
CA LYS A 51 -1.12 3.70 -1.58
C LYS A 51 -0.73 2.32 -2.02
N ILE A 52 -0.76 2.08 -3.33
CA ILE A 52 -0.32 0.81 -3.90
C ILE A 52 1.17 0.97 -4.23
N ILE A 53 2.03 0.26 -3.53
CA ILE A 53 3.47 0.28 -3.77
C ILE A 53 3.81 -0.91 -4.66
N HIS A 54 4.40 -0.62 -5.81
CA HIS A 54 4.98 -1.64 -6.66
C HIS A 54 6.41 -1.99 -6.22
N ARG A 55 6.82 -3.24 -6.41
CA ARG A 55 8.20 -3.68 -6.18
C ARG A 55 9.19 -2.84 -6.98
N ASN A 56 8.82 -2.48 -8.21
CA ASN A 56 9.63 -1.66 -9.10
C ASN A 56 9.69 -0.18 -8.66
N GLU A 57 8.63 0.31 -8.01
CA GLU A 57 8.50 1.70 -7.54
C GLU A 57 9.36 1.97 -6.28
N ILE A 58 9.68 0.93 -5.50
CA ILE A 58 10.69 1.06 -4.42
C ILE A 58 12.07 1.41 -4.99
N SER A 59 12.33 1.04 -6.25
CA SER A 59 13.57 1.40 -6.93
C SER A 59 13.49 2.75 -7.67
N SER A 60 12.29 3.31 -7.81
CA SER A 60 12.00 4.56 -8.50
C SER A 60 10.97 5.34 -7.67
N GLU A 61 11.43 6.10 -6.67
CA GLU A 61 10.62 7.16 -6.07
C GLU A 61 10.07 8.05 -7.17
N LYS A 62 8.78 7.89 -7.53
CA LYS A 62 7.96 8.91 -8.19
C LYS A 62 6.48 8.48 -8.20
N ASP A 63 5.72 9.17 -7.35
CA ASP A 63 4.34 9.58 -7.53
C ASP A 63 3.47 8.80 -8.53
N GLU A 64 2.68 7.83 -8.05
CA GLU A 64 1.35 7.60 -8.63
C GLU A 64 0.28 7.51 -7.53
N GLU A 65 -0.26 8.69 -7.24
CA GLU A 65 -1.49 8.92 -6.50
C GLU A 65 -2.70 8.50 -7.35
N GLN A 66 -2.98 7.19 -7.45
CA GLN A 66 -4.27 6.71 -7.94
C GLN A 66 -5.22 6.46 -6.76
N THR A 67 -5.68 7.56 -6.17
CA THR A 67 -6.91 7.53 -5.38
C THR A 67 -8.09 7.46 -6.35
N GLU A 68 -8.52 6.25 -6.70
CA GLU A 68 -9.82 6.05 -7.34
C GLU A 68 -10.93 6.44 -6.36
N LYS A 69 -11.23 7.75 -6.37
CA LYS A 69 -12.49 8.31 -5.91
C LYS A 69 -13.61 7.70 -6.75
N LYS A 70 -14.33 6.72 -6.20
CA LYS A 70 -15.73 6.49 -6.58
C LYS A 70 -16.62 6.55 -5.35
N THR A 71 -16.83 7.79 -4.91
CA THR A 71 -18.04 8.21 -4.22
C THR A 71 -19.23 8.17 -5.20
N LYS A 72 -20.31 7.55 -4.73
CA LYS A 72 -21.71 8.02 -4.88
C LYS A 72 -22.45 7.70 -6.20
N LYS A 73 -23.47 6.84 -6.12
CA LYS A 73 -24.88 7.27 -6.15
C LYS A 73 -25.80 6.19 -5.59
#